data_AF-A0A0C3CFQ9-F1
#
_entry.id   AF-A0A0C3CFQ9-F1
#
_cell.length_a   1.000
_cell.length_b   1.000
_cell.length_c   1.000
_cell.angle_alpha   90.00
_cell.angle_beta   90.00
_cell.angle_gamma   90.00
#
_symmetry.space_group_name_H-M   'P 1'
#
loop_
_entity.id
_entity.type
_entity.pdbx_description
1 polymer ?
#
loop_
_entity_poly.entity_id
_entity_poly.type
_entity_poly.pdbx_seq_one_letter_code
_entity_poly.pdbx_strand_id
1 'polypeptide(L)'
;MTMNMSTATASVEEILGYTFSDKNCLWEALQAPGSGVLVAGSRQISEGNKRLALKGDAAIKNVIIEDWFSSNRSRAVADGLLQSQVSNDNLRRICSLHGLQRFINLNPSSRGSISPRTMYDTMEAILGAVAEDGGDIALRAVMNRLGFSWRDIQ
;
A
#
# COMPACT_ATOMS: atom_id res chain seq x y z
N MET A 1 -21.29 -4.07 10.43
CA MET A 1 -20.57 -3.19 11.38
C MET A 1 -19.72 -2.26 10.53
N THR A 2 -20.04 -0.97 10.45
CA THR A 2 -19.32 -0.02 9.58
C THR A 2 -17.97 0.31 10.22
N MET A 3 -16.89 0.20 9.45
CA MET A 3 -15.54 0.50 9.93
C MET A 3 -15.42 1.99 10.29
N ASN A 4 -14.93 2.30 11.49
CA ASN A 4 -14.70 3.68 11.90
C ASN A 4 -13.36 4.17 11.32
N MET A 5 -13.42 5.24 10.53
CA MET A 5 -12.24 5.84 9.89
C MET A 5 -11.12 6.19 10.89
N SER A 6 -11.45 6.86 12.01
CA SER A 6 -10.45 7.33 12.98
C SER A 6 -9.68 6.19 13.63
N THR A 7 -10.39 5.12 14.00
CA THR A 7 -9.76 3.92 14.60
C THR A 7 -8.95 3.14 13.57
N ALA A 8 -9.50 2.92 12.37
CA ALA A 8 -8.83 2.16 11.33
C ALA A 8 -7.53 2.84 10.87
N THR A 9 -7.59 4.15 10.61
CA THR A 9 -6.41 4.93 10.19
C THR A 9 -5.35 4.95 11.29
N ALA A 10 -5.70 5.19 12.55
CA ALA A 10 -4.74 5.18 13.66
C ALA A 10 -4.03 3.83 13.82
N SER A 11 -4.75 2.71 13.76
CA SER A 11 -4.14 1.38 13.85
C SER A 11 -3.21 1.09 12.68
N VAL A 12 -3.56 1.52 11.47
CA VAL A 12 -2.70 1.34 10.30
C VAL A 12 -1.48 2.25 10.38
N GLU A 13 -1.60 3.51 10.80
CA GLU A 13 -0.47 4.41 11.07
C GLU A 13 0.56 3.80 12.03
N GLU A 14 0.09 3.14 13.10
CA GLU A 14 0.96 2.44 14.06
C GLU A 14 1.71 1.26 13.42
N ILE A 15 1.02 0.45 12.61
CA ILE A 15 1.64 -0.64 11.85
C ILE A 15 2.69 -0.10 10.88
N LEU A 16 2.38 1.00 10.17
CA LEU A 16 3.27 1.63 9.20
C LEU A 16 4.39 2.44 9.86
N GLY A 17 4.28 2.79 11.14
CA GLY A 17 5.21 3.70 11.81
C GLY A 17 5.26 5.07 11.13
N TYR A 18 4.16 5.46 10.49
CA TYR A 18 4.02 6.67 9.70
C TYR A 18 2.69 7.34 10.03
N THR A 19 2.74 8.61 10.42
CA THR A 19 1.55 9.42 10.68
C THR A 19 1.25 10.27 9.45
N PHE A 20 0.05 10.11 8.90
CA PHE A 20 -0.38 10.84 7.72
C PHE A 20 -0.71 12.28 8.08
N SER A 21 -0.29 13.21 7.22
CA SER A 21 -0.75 14.60 7.28
C SER A 21 -2.21 14.68 6.82
N ASP A 22 -2.56 13.96 5.75
CA ASP A 22 -3.94 13.76 5.32
C ASP A 22 -4.42 12.31 5.51
N LYS A 23 -5.14 12.07 6.61
CA LYS A 23 -5.73 10.75 6.92
C LYS A 23 -6.78 10.30 5.91
N ASN A 24 -7.33 11.20 5.08
CA ASN A 24 -8.25 10.81 4.02
C ASN A 24 -7.55 10.01 2.92
N CYS A 25 -6.25 10.24 2.70
CA CYS A 25 -5.46 9.47 1.75
C CYS A 25 -5.32 8.01 2.20
N LEU A 26 -5.04 7.79 3.48
CA LEU A 26 -5.06 6.45 4.08
C LEU A 26 -6.47 5.85 4.10
N TRP A 27 -7.50 6.65 4.40
CA TRP A 27 -8.87 6.17 4.38
C TRP A 27 -9.29 5.69 2.99
N GLU A 28 -8.95 6.41 1.91
CA GLU A 28 -9.16 5.97 0.53
C GLU A 28 -8.47 4.63 0.25
N ALA A 29 -7.21 4.48 0.67
CA ALA A 29 -6.44 3.26 0.43
C ALA A 29 -7.11 2.00 1.02
N LEU A 30 -7.84 2.15 2.14
CA LEU A 30 -8.56 1.07 2.80
C LEU A 30 -9.91 0.71 2.16
N GLN A 31 -10.38 1.46 1.15
CA GLN A 31 -11.66 1.20 0.49
C GLN A 31 -11.51 0.21 -0.66
N ALA A 32 -11.98 -1.02 -0.47
CA ALA A 32 -12.05 -1.96 -1.60
C ALA A 32 -13.05 -1.48 -2.66
N PRO A 33 -12.90 -1.88 -3.93
CA PRO A 33 -13.88 -1.58 -4.97
C PRO A 33 -15.29 -2.01 -4.56
N GLY A 34 -16.24 -1.07 -4.57
CA GLY A 34 -17.62 -1.32 -4.16
C GLY A 34 -17.85 -1.36 -2.65
N SER A 35 -16.94 -0.80 -1.82
CA SER A 35 -17.15 -0.66 -0.37
C SER A 35 -18.36 0.21 0.02
N GLY A 36 -18.89 0.98 -0.94
CA GLY A 36 -20.00 1.93 -0.73
C GLY A 36 -19.54 3.32 -0.30
N VAL A 37 -18.24 3.52 -0.04
CA VAL A 37 -17.67 4.85 0.21
C VAL A 37 -17.31 5.48 -1.12
N LEU A 38 -17.85 6.67 -1.39
CA LEU A 38 -17.65 7.39 -2.65
C LEU A 38 -16.75 8.62 -2.51
N VAL A 39 -16.51 9.08 -1.28
CA VAL A 39 -15.73 10.28 -0.98
C VAL A 39 -14.83 10.03 0.23
N ALA A 40 -13.57 10.47 0.13
CA ALA A 40 -12.63 10.57 1.25
C ALA A 40 -12.04 11.99 1.28
N GLY A 41 -12.42 12.80 2.26
CA GLY A 41 -12.09 14.23 2.28
C GLY A 41 -12.65 14.95 1.05
N SER A 42 -11.78 15.56 0.25
CA SER A 42 -12.13 16.21 -1.03
C SER A 42 -12.06 15.29 -2.25
N ARG A 43 -11.66 14.02 -2.08
CA ARG A 43 -11.36 13.09 -3.16
C ARG A 43 -12.58 12.24 -3.51
N GLN A 44 -12.87 12.12 -4.80
CA GLN A 44 -13.89 11.20 -5.33
C GLN A 44 -13.26 9.83 -5.55
N ILE A 45 -13.80 8.81 -4.90
CA ILE A 45 -13.24 7.46 -4.81
C ILE A 45 -14.25 6.41 -5.26
N SER A 46 -14.96 6.68 -6.35
CA SER A 46 -15.99 5.81 -6.93
C SER A 46 -15.49 4.40 -7.28
N GLU A 47 -14.19 4.27 -7.53
CA GLU A 47 -13.52 2.99 -7.78
C GLU A 47 -12.83 2.39 -6.55
N GLY A 48 -13.05 2.97 -5.36
CA GLY A 48 -12.31 2.66 -4.15
C GLY A 48 -10.82 3.01 -4.31
N ASN A 49 -9.97 2.13 -3.80
CA ASN A 49 -8.53 2.33 -3.71
C ASN A 49 -7.75 2.14 -5.01
N LYS A 50 -8.39 1.78 -6.14
CA LYS A 50 -7.68 1.43 -7.39
C LYS A 50 -6.75 2.52 -7.92
N ARG A 51 -7.14 3.79 -7.78
CA ARG A 51 -6.31 4.92 -8.25
C ARG A 51 -5.03 5.04 -7.43
N LEU A 52 -5.13 4.91 -6.11
CA LEU A 52 -3.96 4.86 -5.23
C LEU A 52 -3.15 3.59 -5.44
N ALA A 53 -3.79 2.44 -5.71
CA ALA A 53 -3.09 1.19 -6.01
C ALA A 53 -2.18 1.35 -7.24
N LEU A 54 -2.72 1.89 -8.34
CA LEU A 54 -1.92 2.17 -9.54
C LEU A 54 -0.74 3.12 -9.26
N LYS A 55 -0.98 4.17 -8.46
CA LYS A 55 0.10 5.10 -8.06
C LYS A 55 1.16 4.39 -7.21
N GLY A 56 0.74 3.55 -6.27
CA GLY A 56 1.64 2.79 -5.40
C GLY A 56 2.49 1.79 -6.15
N ASP A 57 1.90 1.02 -7.07
CA ASP A 57 2.64 0.09 -7.94
C ASP A 57 3.79 0.82 -8.67
N ALA A 58 3.52 1.99 -9.24
CA ALA A 58 4.54 2.81 -9.89
C ALA A 58 5.58 3.36 -8.89
N ALA A 59 5.14 3.89 -7.75
CA ALA A 59 6.03 4.52 -6.75
C ALA A 59 7.00 3.51 -6.12
N ILE A 60 6.52 2.32 -5.75
CA ILE A 60 7.35 1.24 -5.18
C ILE A 60 8.45 0.83 -6.17
N LYS A 61 8.09 0.64 -7.45
CA LYS A 61 9.04 0.29 -8.50
C LYS A 61 10.08 1.39 -8.69
N ASN A 62 9.65 2.65 -8.72
CA ASN A 62 10.55 3.79 -8.86
C ASN A 62 11.56 3.84 -7.70
N VAL A 63 11.09 3.71 -6.46
CA VAL A 63 11.93 3.68 -5.25
C VAL A 63 12.99 2.58 -5.32
N ILE A 64 12.62 1.37 -5.74
CA ILE A 64 13.56 0.25 -5.91
C ILE A 64 14.57 0.56 -7.04
N ILE A 65 14.11 1.10 -8.17
CA ILE A 65 14.96 1.42 -9.32
C ILE A 65 15.96 2.51 -8.98
N GLU A 66 15.57 3.56 -8.25
CA GLU A 66 16.46 4.65 -7.82
C GLU A 66 17.58 4.16 -6.88
N ASP A 67 17.25 3.32 -5.90
CA ASP A 67 18.25 2.74 -4.98
C ASP A 67 19.19 1.82 -5.77
N TRP A 68 18.66 1.00 -6.67
CA TRP A 68 19.46 0.13 -7.52
C TRP A 68 20.37 0.93 -8.48
N PHE A 69 19.86 1.98 -9.12
CA PHE A 69 20.60 2.79 -10.09
C PHE A 69 21.86 3.38 -9.46
N SER A 70 21.78 3.69 -8.16
CA SER A 70 22.89 4.21 -7.36
C SER A 70 23.91 3.14 -6.92
N SER A 71 23.62 1.84 -7.10
CA SER A 71 24.38 0.72 -6.53
C SER A 71 25.44 0.06 -7.45
N ASN A 72 25.58 0.53 -8.69
CA ASN A 72 26.46 -0.03 -9.75
C ASN A 72 26.25 -1.54 -10.00
N ARG A 73 25.10 -2.10 -9.62
CA ARG A 73 24.74 -3.51 -9.83
C ARG A 73 24.23 -3.73 -11.25
N SER A 74 24.23 -4.98 -11.69
CA SER A 74 23.71 -5.34 -13.01
C SER A 74 22.19 -5.16 -13.09
N ARG A 75 21.67 -4.99 -14.30
CA ARG A 75 20.22 -4.92 -14.55
C ARG A 75 19.47 -6.17 -14.09
N ALA A 76 20.10 -7.35 -14.18
CA ALA A 76 19.50 -8.61 -13.73
C ALA A 76 19.17 -8.59 -12.21
N VAL A 77 19.97 -7.86 -11.41
CA VAL A 77 19.66 -7.65 -9.98
C VAL A 77 18.40 -6.82 -9.82
N ALA A 78 18.25 -5.73 -10.57
CA ALA A 78 17.03 -4.90 -10.54
C ALA A 78 15.78 -5.71 -10.91
N ASP A 79 15.85 -6.48 -12.01
CA ASP A 79 14.74 -7.30 -12.47
C ASP A 79 14.34 -8.33 -11.40
N GLY A 80 15.30 -8.98 -10.75
CA GLY A 80 15.05 -9.91 -9.64
C GLY A 80 14.45 -9.24 -8.40
N LEU A 81 14.88 -8.02 -8.05
CA LEU A 81 14.29 -7.25 -6.97
C LEU A 81 12.84 -6.88 -7.27
N LEU A 82 12.55 -6.37 -8.47
CA LEU A 82 11.19 -6.01 -8.87
C LEU A 82 10.27 -7.24 -8.86
N GLN A 83 10.74 -8.37 -9.39
CA GLN A 83 9.97 -9.63 -9.41
C GLN A 83 9.70 -10.17 -8.00
N SER A 84 10.69 -10.13 -7.10
CA SER A 84 10.51 -10.65 -5.74
C SER A 84 9.70 -9.71 -4.86
N GLN A 85 10.04 -8.43 -4.84
CA GLN A 85 9.51 -7.45 -3.89
C GLN A 85 8.12 -6.91 -4.30
N VAL A 86 7.87 -6.73 -5.59
CA VAL A 86 6.64 -6.13 -6.12
C VAL A 86 5.67 -7.19 -6.67
N SER A 87 5.96 -8.47 -6.48
CA SER A 87 4.98 -9.51 -6.84
C SER A 87 3.72 -9.42 -6.00
N ASN A 88 2.57 -9.67 -6.63
CA ASN A 88 1.28 -9.76 -5.97
C ASN A 88 1.31 -10.71 -4.76
N ASP A 89 2.05 -11.82 -4.86
CA ASP A 89 2.20 -12.78 -3.77
C ASP A 89 2.97 -12.20 -2.58
N ASN A 90 4.08 -11.47 -2.83
CA ASN A 90 4.82 -10.81 -1.75
C ASN A 90 3.99 -9.71 -1.09
N LEU A 91 3.34 -8.86 -1.87
CA LEU A 91 2.47 -7.80 -1.34
C LEU A 91 1.33 -8.39 -0.49
N ARG A 92 0.71 -9.47 -0.95
CA ARG A 92 -0.33 -10.18 -0.20
C ARG A 92 0.19 -10.84 1.07
N ARG A 93 1.40 -11.41 1.02
CA ARG A 93 2.09 -11.95 2.20
C ARG A 93 2.35 -10.86 3.24
N ILE A 94 2.85 -9.69 2.82
CA ILE A 94 3.10 -8.53 3.70
C ILE A 94 1.78 -8.04 4.31
N CYS A 95 0.71 -7.91 3.51
CA CYS A 95 -0.62 -7.56 4.00
C CYS A 95 -1.06 -8.48 5.16
N SER A 96 -0.94 -9.79 4.94
CA SER A 96 -1.34 -10.82 5.91
C SER A 96 -0.47 -10.81 7.16
N LEU A 97 0.85 -10.70 6.98
CA LEU A 97 1.85 -10.72 8.05
C LEU A 97 1.61 -9.60 9.07
N HIS A 98 1.28 -8.41 8.58
CA HIS A 98 1.00 -7.24 9.41
C HIS A 98 -0.47 -7.12 9.82
N GLY A 99 -1.31 -8.09 9.42
CA GLY A 99 -2.72 -8.11 9.77
C GLY A 99 -3.54 -6.99 9.15
N LEU A 100 -3.05 -6.33 8.08
CA LEU A 100 -3.65 -5.16 7.45
C LEU A 100 -5.00 -5.48 6.78
N GLN A 101 -5.24 -6.74 6.41
CA GLN A 101 -6.48 -7.19 5.79
C GLN A 101 -7.73 -6.93 6.65
N ARG A 102 -7.57 -6.80 7.97
CA ARG A 102 -8.69 -6.52 8.90
C ARG A 102 -9.20 -5.08 8.78
N PHE A 103 -8.40 -4.18 8.22
CA PHE A 103 -8.73 -2.76 8.04
C PHE A 103 -9.25 -2.45 6.63
N ILE A 104 -9.43 -3.46 5.79
CA ILE A 104 -10.03 -3.29 4.46
C ILE A 104 -11.54 -3.16 4.61
N ASN A 105 -12.10 -2.05 4.15
CA ASN A 105 -13.54 -1.90 4.03
C ASN A 105 -14.01 -2.59 2.74
N LEU A 106 -14.64 -3.76 2.90
CA LEU A 106 -15.02 -4.64 1.79
C LEU A 106 -16.34 -4.23 1.16
N ASN A 107 -16.56 -4.69 -0.07
CA ASN A 107 -17.88 -4.67 -0.70
C ASN A 107 -18.86 -5.53 0.14
N PRO A 108 -20.02 -5.00 0.55
CA PRO A 108 -21.01 -5.76 1.33
C PRO A 108 -21.42 -7.09 0.68
N SER A 109 -21.42 -7.17 -0.66
CA SER A 109 -21.75 -8.39 -1.39
C SER A 109 -20.69 -9.49 -1.26
N SER A 110 -19.47 -9.19 -0.81
CA SER A 110 -18.41 -10.18 -0.60
C SER A 110 -18.63 -11.03 0.66
N ARG A 111 -19.60 -10.67 1.51
CA ARG A 111 -19.95 -11.37 2.76
C ARG A 111 -18.74 -11.61 3.68
N GLY A 112 -17.81 -10.66 3.71
CA GLY A 112 -16.60 -10.72 4.53
C GLY A 112 -15.45 -11.53 3.91
N SER A 113 -15.62 -12.10 2.72
CA SER A 113 -14.53 -12.74 1.99
C SER A 113 -13.63 -11.68 1.35
N ILE A 114 -12.32 -11.84 1.52
CA ILE A 114 -11.29 -10.97 0.95
C ILE A 114 -10.58 -11.74 -0.16
N SER A 115 -10.66 -11.23 -1.39
CA SER A 115 -9.95 -11.85 -2.51
C SER A 115 -8.43 -11.58 -2.41
N PRO A 116 -7.58 -12.48 -2.94
CA PRO A 116 -6.15 -12.22 -3.04
C PRO A 116 -5.82 -10.89 -3.73
N ARG A 117 -6.61 -10.52 -4.74
CA ARG A 117 -6.50 -9.26 -5.46
C ARG A 117 -6.73 -8.05 -4.58
N THR A 118 -7.82 -8.06 -3.82
CA THR A 118 -8.15 -6.98 -2.89
C THR A 118 -7.02 -6.72 -1.89
N MET A 119 -6.34 -7.78 -1.43
CA MET A 119 -5.23 -7.64 -0.49
C MET A 119 -4.01 -6.95 -1.10
N TYR A 120 -3.54 -7.39 -2.29
CA TYR A 120 -2.37 -6.76 -2.90
C TYR A 120 -2.70 -5.37 -3.44
N ASP A 121 -3.88 -5.15 -4.06
CA ASP A 121 -4.33 -3.82 -4.50
C ASP A 121 -4.37 -2.84 -3.30
N THR A 122 -4.81 -3.31 -2.12
CA THR A 122 -4.82 -2.47 -0.90
C THR A 122 -3.41 -2.15 -0.41
N MET A 123 -2.46 -3.08 -0.52
CA MET A 123 -1.07 -2.81 -0.17
C MET A 123 -0.44 -1.78 -1.10
N GLU A 124 -0.66 -1.92 -2.40
CA GLU A 124 -0.25 -0.90 -3.37
C GLU A 124 -0.89 0.44 -3.01
N ALA A 125 -2.19 0.47 -2.69
CA ALA A 125 -2.87 1.72 -2.36
C ALA A 125 -2.35 2.38 -1.08
N ILE A 126 -2.05 1.59 -0.04
CA ILE A 126 -1.46 2.11 1.21
C ILE A 126 -0.10 2.75 0.91
N LEU A 127 0.75 2.07 0.13
CA LEU A 127 2.07 2.58 -0.24
C LEU A 127 1.96 3.80 -1.18
N GLY A 128 0.98 3.81 -2.08
CA GLY A 128 0.63 4.96 -2.90
C GLY A 128 0.16 6.16 -2.09
N ALA A 129 -0.59 5.93 -1.00
CA ALA A 129 -1.00 6.98 -0.07
C ALA A 129 0.21 7.55 0.69
N VAL A 130 1.13 6.70 1.17
CA VAL A 130 2.37 7.15 1.82
C VAL A 130 3.21 8.00 0.85
N ALA A 131 3.34 7.56 -0.41
CA ALA A 131 4.08 8.30 -1.42
C ALA A 131 3.43 9.66 -1.76
N GLU A 132 2.09 9.73 -1.78
CA GLU A 132 1.35 10.98 -1.96
C GLU A 132 1.55 11.95 -0.79
N ASP A 133 1.53 11.44 0.45
CA ASP A 133 1.55 12.28 1.66
C ASP A 133 2.97 12.72 2.05
N GLY A 134 3.96 11.83 1.93
CA GLY A 134 5.32 12.04 2.45
C GLY A 134 6.45 11.81 1.44
N GLY A 135 6.12 11.50 0.18
CA GLY A 135 7.11 11.27 -0.88
C GLY A 135 7.98 10.03 -0.69
N ASP A 136 9.06 9.95 -1.48
CA ASP A 136 9.91 8.75 -1.54
C ASP A 136 10.64 8.45 -0.23
N ILE A 137 10.95 9.47 0.57
CA ILE A 137 11.60 9.28 1.88
C ILE A 137 10.66 8.53 2.84
N ALA A 138 9.39 8.95 2.92
CA ALA A 138 8.39 8.28 3.73
C ALA A 138 8.10 6.86 3.20
N LEU A 139 7.97 6.73 1.88
CA LEU A 139 7.73 5.43 1.25
C LEU A 139 8.86 4.44 1.55
N ARG A 140 10.13 4.85 1.42
CA ARG A 140 11.30 4.04 1.80
C ARG A 140 11.25 3.61 3.26
N ALA A 141 10.95 4.53 4.18
CA ALA A 141 10.88 4.21 5.61
C ALA A 141 9.79 3.16 5.91
N VAL A 142 8.60 3.34 5.33
CA VAL A 142 7.47 2.41 5.49
C VAL A 142 7.77 1.05 4.87
N MET A 143 8.30 1.01 3.64
CA MET A 143 8.68 -0.26 3.00
C MET A 143 9.70 -1.03 3.85
N ASN A 144 10.66 -0.33 4.47
CA ASN A 144 11.68 -0.96 5.30
C ASN A 144 11.05 -1.56 6.57
N ARG A 145 10.15 -0.81 7.20
CA ARG A 145 9.40 -1.28 8.39
C ARG A 145 8.51 -2.47 8.07
N LEU A 146 7.89 -2.50 6.89
CA LEU A 146 7.05 -3.59 6.45
C LEU A 146 7.84 -4.85 6.04
N GLY A 147 9.18 -4.77 5.99
CA GLY A 147 10.07 -5.89 5.71
C GLY A 147 10.26 -6.16 4.23
N PHE A 148 10.12 -5.15 3.37
CA PHE A 148 10.65 -5.24 2.01
C PHE A 148 12.18 -5.29 2.10
N SER A 149 12.80 -6.16 1.31
CA SER A 149 14.23 -6.49 1.40
C SER A 149 14.98 -6.07 0.13
N TRP A 150 14.77 -4.83 -0.32
CA TRP A 150 15.36 -4.29 -1.56
C TRP A 150 16.69 -3.56 -1.31
N ARG A 151 16.98 -3.21 -0.06
CA ARG A 151 18.22 -2.54 0.36
C ARG A 151 19.36 -3.48 0.70
N ASP A 152 19.12 -4.79 0.76
CA ASP A 152 20.17 -5.80 0.97
C ASP A 152 21.18 -5.89 -0.18
N ILE A 153 21.06 -4.99 -1.16
CA ILE A 153 22.02 -4.78 -2.25
C ILE A 153 23.10 -3.73 -1.94
N GLN A 154 22.92 -2.93 -0.88
CA GLN A 154 23.91 -1.96 -0.37
C GLN A 154 25.13 -2.71 0.16
#